data_AF-A0A2T2V3L0-F1
#
_entry.id   AF-A0A2T2V3L0-F1
#
_cell.length_a   1.000
_cell.length_b   1.000
_cell.length_c   1.000
_cell.angle_alpha   90.00
_cell.angle_beta   90.00
_cell.angle_gamma   90.00
#
_symmetry.space_group_name_H-M   'P 1'
#
loop_
_entity.id
_entity.type
_entity.pdbx_description
1 polymer ?
#
loop_
_entity_poly.entity_id
_entity_poly.type
_entity_poly.pdbx_seq_one_letter_code
_entity_poly.pdbx_strand_id
1 'polypeptide(L)'
;MLRLNTKFVNDDEKALSTFLHEQAHWHEEAHKEAVNDAIDQLREHYPDPPNHEEIGTRSEYSTYLHLIVNWQELDGMAQYVGEEKAREVLSSLDRYEWIYGQVLQDTSEIGAILAEHGLLITPGEGLVVEADEQ
;
A
#
# COMPACT_ATOMS: atom_id res chain seq x y z
N MET A 1 11.65 8.95 9.81
CA MET A 1 11.31 9.78 11.01
C MET A 1 9.86 9.52 11.33
N LEU A 2 9.56 8.77 12.39
CA LEU A 2 8.18 8.49 12.80
C LEU A 2 7.50 9.81 13.21
N ARG A 3 6.49 10.26 12.47
CA ARG A 3 5.61 11.36 12.88
C ARG A 3 4.19 10.81 13.00
N LEU A 4 3.86 10.25 14.17
CA LEU A 4 2.47 9.95 14.47
C LEU A 4 1.71 11.28 14.60
N ASN A 5 0.92 11.63 13.59
CA ASN A 5 0.09 12.83 13.63
C ASN A 5 -1.12 12.58 14.54
N THR A 6 -1.45 13.52 15.42
CA THR A 6 -2.60 13.42 16.33
C THR A 6 -3.95 13.64 15.64
N LYS A 7 -3.97 13.86 14.31
CA LYS A 7 -5.20 14.05 13.51
C LYS A 7 -6.27 12.98 13.79
N PHE A 8 -5.86 11.76 14.12
CA PHE A 8 -6.76 10.63 14.39
C PHE A 8 -6.70 10.10 15.83
N VAL A 9 -6.30 10.93 16.81
CA VAL A 9 -6.17 10.48 18.22
C VAL A 9 -7.49 9.98 18.85
N ASN A 10 -8.64 10.26 18.22
CA ASN A 10 -9.95 9.80 18.64
C ASN A 10 -10.56 8.77 17.67
N ASP A 11 -9.79 8.29 16.69
CA ASP A 11 -10.19 7.30 15.69
C ASP A 11 -9.07 6.24 15.60
N ASP A 12 -9.18 5.23 16.46
CA ASP A 12 -8.16 4.21 16.66
C ASP A 12 -7.80 3.46 15.37
N GLU A 13 -8.78 3.27 14.46
CA GLU A 13 -8.59 2.57 13.19
C GLU A 13 -7.78 3.42 12.20
N LYS A 14 -8.08 4.73 12.08
CA LYS A 14 -7.27 5.64 11.25
C LYS A 14 -5.89 5.90 11.84
N ALA A 15 -5.77 5.90 13.16
CA ALA A 15 -4.48 5.95 13.84
C ALA A 15 -3.64 4.69 13.54
N LEU A 16 -4.27 3.50 13.58
CA LEU A 16 -3.62 2.24 13.22
C LEU A 16 -3.20 2.23 11.74
N SER A 17 -4.07 2.64 10.82
CA SER A 17 -3.73 2.71 9.38
C SER A 17 -2.54 3.65 9.15
N THR A 18 -2.53 4.83 9.79
CA THR A 18 -1.40 5.76 9.73
C THR A 18 -0.12 5.14 10.28
N PHE A 19 -0.21 4.40 11.39
CA PHE A 19 0.95 3.71 11.95
C PHE A 19 1.49 2.65 10.99
N LEU A 20 0.63 1.79 10.44
CA LEU A 20 1.00 0.74 9.50
C LEU A 20 1.60 1.32 8.21
N HIS A 21 1.03 2.40 7.67
CA HIS A 21 1.60 3.14 6.54
C HIS A 21 3.05 3.55 6.78
N GLU A 22 3.34 4.14 7.94
CA GLU A 22 4.70 4.56 8.29
C GLU A 22 5.62 3.37 8.59
N GLN A 23 5.08 2.22 9.03
CA GLN A 23 5.86 0.99 9.18
C GLN A 23 6.22 0.36 7.83
N ALA A 24 5.31 0.37 6.86
CA ALA A 24 5.55 -0.12 5.51
C ALA A 24 6.75 0.59 4.86
N HIS A 25 6.88 1.92 4.99
CA HIS A 25 8.08 2.63 4.52
C HIS A 25 9.42 2.10 5.09
N TRP A 26 9.43 1.55 6.31
CA TRP A 26 10.64 0.93 6.86
C TRP A 26 10.92 -0.44 6.24
N HIS A 27 9.88 -1.20 5.93
CA HIS A 27 10.00 -2.46 5.20
C HIS A 27 10.59 -2.21 3.81
N GLU A 28 10.08 -1.22 3.08
CA GLU A 28 10.56 -0.84 1.75
C GLU A 28 12.05 -0.41 1.76
N GLU A 29 12.43 0.41 2.74
CA GLU A 29 13.83 0.86 2.90
C GLU A 29 14.80 -0.31 3.15
N ALA A 30 14.32 -1.41 3.75
CA ALA A 30 15.11 -2.62 3.96
C ALA A 30 15.19 -3.53 2.72
N HIS A 31 14.29 -3.37 1.74
CA HIS A 31 14.15 -4.25 0.56
C HIS A 31 14.30 -3.50 -0.78
N LYS A 32 15.07 -2.41 -0.81
CA LYS A 32 15.17 -1.47 -1.95
C LYS A 32 15.30 -2.08 -3.34
N GLU A 33 16.08 -3.16 -3.50
CA GLU A 33 16.26 -3.80 -4.80
C GLU A 33 14.93 -4.41 -5.27
N ALA A 34 14.31 -5.25 -4.44
CA ALA A 34 12.99 -5.82 -4.72
C ALA A 34 11.90 -4.75 -4.93
N VAL A 35 11.96 -3.65 -4.17
CA VAL A 35 11.04 -2.51 -4.35
C VAL A 35 11.20 -1.85 -5.71
N ASN A 36 12.45 -1.64 -6.17
CA ASN A 36 12.68 -1.07 -7.49
C ASN A 36 12.20 -2.00 -8.61
N ASP A 37 12.43 -3.32 -8.48
CA ASP A 37 11.98 -4.31 -9.45
C ASP A 37 10.44 -4.38 -9.51
N ALA A 38 9.76 -4.31 -8.36
CA ALA A 38 8.30 -4.22 -8.28
C ALA A 38 7.77 -2.91 -8.89
N ILE A 39 8.46 -1.77 -8.65
CA ILE A 39 8.10 -0.49 -9.27
C ILE A 39 8.21 -0.54 -10.79
N ASP A 40 9.24 -1.20 -11.33
CA ASP A 40 9.39 -1.35 -12.78
C ASP A 40 8.24 -2.18 -13.39
N GLN A 41 7.79 -3.25 -12.74
CA GLN A 41 6.59 -3.97 -13.17
C GLN A 41 5.30 -3.16 -13.02
N LEU A 42 5.16 -2.40 -11.93
CA LEU A 42 4.00 -1.52 -11.74
C LEU A 42 3.93 -0.40 -12.80
N ARG A 43 5.07 0.07 -13.32
CA ARG A 43 5.10 1.01 -14.47
C ARG A 43 4.58 0.39 -15.74
N GLU A 44 4.83 -0.91 -15.97
CA GLU A 44 4.27 -1.61 -17.11
C GLU A 44 2.76 -1.80 -16.97
N HIS A 45 2.29 -2.05 -15.74
CA HIS A 45 0.88 -2.24 -15.44
C HIS A 45 0.08 -0.92 -15.49
N TYR A 46 0.66 0.17 -14.99
CA TYR A 46 0.06 1.50 -14.96
C TYR A 46 0.94 2.51 -15.74
N PRO A 47 0.99 2.45 -17.08
CA PRO A 47 1.95 3.24 -17.87
C PRO A 47 1.70 4.75 -17.86
N ASP A 48 0.46 5.18 -17.58
CA ASP A 48 0.04 6.59 -17.64
C ASP A 48 -0.67 7.01 -16.33
N PRO A 49 0.01 7.03 -15.17
CA PRO A 49 -0.59 7.48 -13.93
C PRO A 49 -0.91 8.99 -14.00
N PRO A 50 -1.87 9.50 -13.21
CA PRO A 50 -2.10 10.93 -13.09
C PRO A 50 -0.85 11.69 -12.63
N ASN A 51 -0.85 13.00 -12.84
CA ASN A 51 0.28 13.83 -12.43
C ASN A 51 0.54 13.69 -10.92
N HIS A 52 1.81 13.45 -10.55
CA HIS A 52 2.19 13.16 -9.17
C HIS A 52 1.76 14.26 -8.17
N GLU A 53 1.76 15.53 -8.57
CA GLU A 53 1.33 16.65 -7.73
C GLU A 53 -0.18 16.62 -7.47
N GLU A 54 -0.97 16.28 -8.49
CA GLU A 54 -2.43 16.20 -8.40
C GLU A 54 -2.87 15.11 -7.41
N ILE A 55 -2.12 14.02 -7.34
CA ILE A 55 -2.39 12.89 -6.43
C ILE A 55 -1.59 12.97 -5.12
N GLY A 56 -0.90 14.09 -4.86
CA GLY A 56 -0.25 14.37 -3.58
C GLY A 56 1.09 13.66 -3.34
N THR A 57 1.72 13.12 -4.38
CA THR A 57 3.02 12.42 -4.33
C THR A 57 4.16 13.31 -4.81
N ARG A 58 5.40 12.98 -4.40
CA ARG A 58 6.57 13.87 -4.61
C ARG A 58 7.23 13.74 -5.98
N SER A 59 6.96 12.64 -6.67
CA SER A 59 7.51 12.29 -7.97
C SER A 59 6.77 11.07 -8.50
N GLU A 60 6.96 10.74 -9.77
CA GLU A 60 6.45 9.50 -10.35
C GLU A 60 6.95 8.25 -9.60
N TYR A 61 8.23 8.18 -9.22
CA TYR A 61 8.73 7.11 -8.35
C TYR A 61 7.94 7.03 -7.04
N SER A 62 7.66 8.17 -6.41
CA SER A 62 6.84 8.23 -5.20
C SER A 62 5.42 7.75 -5.45
N THR A 63 4.86 7.90 -6.64
CA THR A 63 3.53 7.36 -6.99
C THR A 63 3.51 5.84 -6.89
N TYR A 64 4.44 5.17 -7.58
CA TYR A 64 4.51 3.70 -7.57
C TYR A 64 4.91 3.14 -6.20
N LEU A 65 5.85 3.78 -5.51
CA LEU A 65 6.19 3.40 -4.13
C LEU A 65 4.94 3.42 -3.22
N HIS A 66 4.03 4.38 -3.40
CA HIS A 66 2.82 4.44 -2.58
C HIS A 66 1.74 3.43 -3.01
N LEU A 67 1.79 2.85 -4.21
CA LEU A 67 0.97 1.67 -4.53
C LEU A 67 1.40 0.48 -3.65
N ILE A 68 2.71 0.26 -3.53
CA ILE A 68 3.28 -0.81 -2.69
C ILE A 68 2.94 -0.56 -1.21
N VAL A 69 3.27 0.63 -0.71
CA VAL A 69 3.06 0.98 0.71
C VAL A 69 1.58 0.96 1.09
N ASN A 70 0.68 1.49 0.26
CA ASN A 70 -0.75 1.51 0.58
C ASN A 70 -1.37 0.11 0.45
N TRP A 71 -0.82 -0.76 -0.40
CA TRP A 71 -1.22 -2.16 -0.44
C TRP A 71 -0.81 -2.89 0.86
N GLN A 72 0.43 -2.71 1.30
CA GLN A 72 0.91 -3.25 2.59
C GLN A 72 0.13 -2.68 3.79
N GLU A 73 -0.31 -1.42 3.71
CA GLU A 73 -1.21 -0.82 4.69
C GLU A 73 -2.57 -1.53 4.71
N LEU A 74 -3.15 -1.81 3.53
CA LEU A 74 -4.41 -2.57 3.43
C LEU A 74 -4.25 -3.98 4.00
N ASP A 75 -3.18 -4.68 3.65
CA ASP A 75 -2.84 -6.03 4.12
C ASP A 75 -2.72 -6.07 5.65
N GLY A 76 -1.90 -5.18 6.23
CA GLY A 76 -1.76 -5.06 7.67
C GLY A 76 -3.06 -4.68 8.37
N MET A 77 -3.84 -3.76 7.81
CA MET A 77 -5.16 -3.43 8.37
C MET A 77 -6.09 -4.64 8.33
N ALA A 78 -6.12 -5.39 7.23
CA ALA A 78 -6.95 -6.58 7.09
C ALA A 78 -6.60 -7.64 8.15
N GLN A 79 -5.32 -7.81 8.49
CA GLN A 79 -4.89 -8.69 9.57
C GLN A 79 -5.47 -8.29 10.95
N TYR A 80 -5.49 -7.00 11.28
CA TYR A 80 -5.87 -6.53 12.62
C TYR A 80 -7.37 -6.27 12.80
N VAL A 81 -8.05 -5.76 11.76
CA VAL A 81 -9.46 -5.33 11.85
C VAL A 81 -10.39 -6.08 10.89
N GLY A 82 -9.85 -6.98 10.07
CA GLY A 82 -10.58 -7.67 9.01
C GLY A 82 -10.67 -6.85 7.72
N GLU A 83 -10.73 -7.53 6.58
CA GLU A 83 -10.66 -6.91 5.26
C GLU A 83 -11.78 -5.89 5.00
N GLU A 84 -13.04 -6.20 5.34
CA GLU A 84 -14.17 -5.29 5.13
C GLU A 84 -13.92 -3.94 5.82
N LYS A 85 -13.51 -3.98 7.08
CA LYS A 85 -13.22 -2.78 7.86
C LYS A 85 -11.98 -2.06 7.34
N ALA A 86 -10.93 -2.79 6.95
CA ALA A 86 -9.74 -2.21 6.36
C ALA A 86 -10.06 -1.40 5.09
N ARG A 87 -10.87 -1.97 4.19
CA ARG A 87 -11.34 -1.29 2.97
C ARG A 87 -12.18 -0.06 3.31
N GLU A 88 -13.09 -0.15 4.28
CA GLU A 88 -13.89 0.99 4.74
C GLU A 88 -12.98 2.14 5.22
N VAL A 89 -12.02 1.83 6.11
CA VAL A 89 -11.11 2.83 6.68
C VAL A 89 -10.28 3.49 5.58
N LEU A 90 -9.63 2.70 4.73
CA LEU A 90 -8.77 3.23 3.66
C LEU A 90 -9.55 4.06 2.63
N SER A 91 -10.77 3.63 2.27
CA SER A 91 -11.64 4.38 1.36
C SER A 91 -12.10 5.74 1.93
N SER A 92 -12.03 5.91 3.26
CA SER A 92 -12.41 7.15 3.96
C SER A 92 -11.26 8.14 4.17
N LEU A 93 -10.06 7.85 3.65
CA LEU A 93 -8.88 8.71 3.81
C LEU A 93 -8.85 9.80 2.73
N ASP A 94 -8.83 11.07 3.15
CA ASP A 94 -8.79 12.23 2.24
C ASP A 94 -7.40 12.50 1.62
N ARG A 95 -6.63 11.47 1.30
CA ARG A 95 -5.27 11.59 0.73
C ARG A 95 -5.02 10.46 -0.26
N TYR A 96 -4.16 10.68 -1.25
CA TYR A 96 -3.76 9.65 -2.21
C TYR A 96 -4.95 8.96 -2.90
N GLU A 97 -6.00 9.71 -3.23
CA GLU A 97 -7.29 9.19 -3.72
C GLU A 97 -7.11 8.20 -4.88
N TRP A 98 -6.30 8.57 -5.88
CA TRP A 98 -6.03 7.67 -7.02
C TRP A 98 -5.32 6.38 -6.59
N ILE A 99 -4.31 6.48 -5.72
CA ILE A 99 -3.52 5.33 -5.25
C ILE A 99 -4.40 4.37 -4.45
N TYR A 100 -5.19 4.87 -3.49
CA TYR A 100 -6.14 4.02 -2.77
C TYR A 100 -7.18 3.43 -3.70
N GLY A 101 -7.63 4.20 -4.70
CA GLY A 101 -8.51 3.68 -5.75
C GLY A 101 -7.93 2.45 -6.43
N GLN A 102 -6.67 2.51 -6.90
CA GLN A 102 -6.01 1.37 -7.53
C GLN A 102 -5.79 0.21 -6.56
N VAL A 103 -5.28 0.48 -5.35
CA VAL A 103 -5.04 -0.56 -4.33
C VAL A 103 -6.32 -1.30 -3.94
N LEU A 104 -7.45 -0.59 -3.83
CA LEU A 104 -8.74 -1.20 -3.49
C LEU A 104 -9.36 -1.94 -4.68
N GLN A 105 -9.17 -1.46 -5.91
CA GLN A 105 -9.75 -2.04 -7.12
C GLN A 105 -8.95 -3.25 -7.61
N ASP A 106 -7.63 -3.12 -7.66
CA ASP A 106 -6.67 -4.08 -8.24
C ASP A 106 -5.86 -4.76 -7.14
N THR A 107 -6.52 -5.04 -6.00
CA THR A 107 -5.87 -5.59 -4.79
C THR A 107 -5.12 -6.89 -5.12
N SER A 108 -5.73 -7.78 -5.90
CA SER A 108 -5.14 -9.08 -6.23
C SER A 108 -3.93 -8.95 -7.16
N GLU A 109 -4.04 -8.09 -8.17
CA GLU A 109 -3.02 -7.86 -9.19
C GLU A 109 -1.77 -7.20 -8.59
N ILE A 110 -1.95 -6.15 -7.79
CA ILE A 110 -0.84 -5.52 -7.06
C ILE A 110 -0.24 -6.51 -6.06
N GLY A 111 -1.10 -7.26 -5.35
CA GLY A 111 -0.65 -8.28 -4.40
C GLY A 111 0.23 -9.36 -5.05
N ALA A 112 -0.14 -9.82 -6.26
CA ALA A 112 0.64 -10.81 -7.01
C ALA A 112 2.04 -10.28 -7.38
N ILE A 113 2.14 -9.03 -7.84
CA ILE A 113 3.44 -8.37 -8.11
C ILE A 113 4.27 -8.32 -6.81
N LEU A 114 3.68 -7.87 -5.70
CA LEU A 114 4.39 -7.83 -4.41
C LEU A 114 4.83 -9.22 -3.96
N ALA A 115 4.01 -10.25 -4.18
CA ALA A 115 4.36 -11.63 -3.85
C ALA A 115 5.54 -12.16 -4.67
N GLU A 116 5.57 -11.87 -5.98
CA GLU A 116 6.68 -12.24 -6.88
C GLU A 116 8.02 -11.67 -6.39
N HIS A 117 8.01 -10.44 -5.89
CA HIS A 117 9.21 -9.76 -5.37
C HIS A 117 9.46 -9.98 -3.88
N GLY A 118 8.65 -10.81 -3.20
CA GLY A 118 8.82 -11.12 -1.77
C GLY A 118 8.53 -9.95 -0.81
N LEU A 119 7.63 -9.04 -1.21
CA LEU A 119 7.26 -7.81 -0.49
C LEU A 119 5.97 -7.92 0.34
N LEU A 120 5.45 -9.14 0.53
CA LEU A 120 4.33 -9.38 1.45
C LEU A 120 4.80 -9.31 2.90
N ILE A 121 4.18 -8.45 3.71
CA ILE A 121 4.51 -8.32 5.14
C ILE A 121 3.80 -9.38 5.99
N THR A 122 2.54 -9.70 5.68
CA THR A 122 1.72 -10.64 6.47
C THR A 122 1.22 -11.85 5.67
N PRO A 123 2.13 -12.61 5.02
CA PRO A 123 1.73 -13.72 4.15
C PRO A 123 0.89 -14.76 4.92
N GLY A 124 -0.36 -14.95 4.50
CA GLY A 124 -1.30 -15.91 5.09
C GLY A 124 -2.02 -15.45 6.37
N GLU A 125 -1.77 -14.23 6.85
CA GLU A 125 -2.46 -13.64 8.01
C GLU A 125 -3.30 -12.40 7.65
N GLY A 126 -2.92 -11.67 6.60
CA GLY A 126 -3.68 -10.57 6.03
C GLY A 126 -4.49 -10.99 4.80
N LEU A 127 -4.33 -10.27 3.71
CA LEU A 127 -4.96 -10.59 2.42
C LEU A 127 -4.38 -11.88 1.85
N VAL A 128 -5.26 -12.74 1.33
CA VAL A 128 -4.85 -13.94 0.60
C VAL A 128 -4.46 -13.53 -0.82
N VAL A 129 -3.17 -13.62 -1.13
CA VAL A 129 -2.66 -13.49 -2.48
C VAL A 129 -2.45 -14.90 -3.01
N GLU A 130 -3.26 -15.31 -3.98
CA GLU A 130 -3.03 -16.54 -4.73
C GLU A 130 -1.80 -16.30 -5.62
N ALA A 131 -0.67 -16.93 -5.29
CA ALA A 131 0.47 -16.95 -6.20
C ALA A 131 0.13 -17.93 -7.33
N ASP A 132 0.17 -17.49 -8.59
CA ASP A 132 0.11 -18.41 -9.72
C ASP A 132 1.29 -19.37 -9.61
N GLU A 133 1.01 -20.65 -9.38
CA GLU A 133 1.99 -21.73 -9.45
C GLU A 133 2.50 -21.79 -10.90
N GLN A 134 3.68 -21.20 -11.16
CA GLN A 134 4.43 -21.40 -12.40
C GLN A 134 5.27 -22.67 -12.34
#